data_AF-A0A3M2DPT7-F1
#
_entry.id   AF-A0A3M2DPT7-F1
#
_cell.length_a   1.000
_cell.length_b   1.000
_cell.length_c   1.000
_cell.angle_alpha   90.00
_cell.angle_beta   90.00
_cell.angle_gamma   90.00
#
_symmetry.space_group_name_H-M   'P 1'
#
loop_
_entity.id
_entity.type
_entity.pdbx_description
1 polymer ?
#
loop_
_entity_poly.entity_id
_entity_poly.type
_entity_poly.pdbx_seq_one_letter_code
_entity_poly.pdbx_strand_id
1 'polypeptide(L)'
;MTPDRDHAAEFRRYRQVLATAYAVVAAAGGALLAASVIYGLFFERTEPRLTGPRLSADNPNPEELIACNRDVARLLDDLGRHTATLMATAGASGDPGGSSPSTESIDRRWETLSRRWRMDYDEVGARCRFSELANQDLGTAYDRMASVYAELPAVRLKYQSLLVRFEDDLAGQLRRMRRALDRSLAALTERAQDSHGRGHHPGRER
;
A
#
# COMPACT_ATOMS: atom_id res chain seq x y z
N MET A 1 55.70 -30.73 11.47
CA MET A 1 54.24 -31.00 11.50
C MET A 1 53.59 -30.03 10.52
N THR A 2 53.63 -30.37 9.24
CA THR A 2 53.06 -29.54 8.17
C THR A 2 51.56 -29.77 8.14
N PRO A 3 50.72 -28.74 8.35
CA PRO A 3 49.28 -28.92 8.24
C PRO A 3 48.94 -29.38 6.84
N ASP A 4 48.14 -30.44 6.81
CA ASP A 4 47.80 -31.25 5.66
C ASP A 4 47.19 -30.39 4.54
N ARG A 5 47.90 -30.28 3.41
CA ARG A 5 47.47 -29.48 2.26
C ARG A 5 46.18 -30.01 1.64
N ASP A 6 45.89 -31.30 1.84
CA ASP A 6 44.74 -31.97 1.28
C ASP A 6 43.45 -31.53 1.99
N HIS A 7 43.47 -31.35 3.32
CA HIS A 7 42.34 -30.80 4.07
C HIS A 7 42.00 -29.35 3.67
N ALA A 8 43.01 -28.52 3.39
CA ALA A 8 42.79 -27.13 2.95
C ALA A 8 42.23 -27.01 1.51
N ALA A 9 42.45 -28.01 0.66
CA ALA A 9 41.89 -28.08 -0.69
C ALA A 9 40.45 -28.62 -0.65
N GLU A 10 40.18 -29.61 0.20
CA GLU A 10 38.87 -30.22 0.39
C GLU A 10 37.86 -29.23 1.01
N PHE A 11 38.26 -28.48 2.04
CA PHE A 11 37.44 -27.41 2.61
C PHE A 11 37.14 -26.27 1.62
N ARG A 12 38.06 -25.98 0.69
CA ARG A 12 37.84 -24.99 -0.38
C ARG A 12 36.80 -25.46 -1.37
N ARG A 13 36.89 -26.71 -1.85
CA ARG A 13 35.89 -27.31 -2.74
C ARG A 13 34.52 -27.38 -2.08
N TYR A 14 34.45 -27.80 -0.82
CA TYR A 14 33.21 -27.83 -0.07
C TYR A 14 32.57 -26.44 0.06
N ARG A 15 33.35 -25.42 0.44
CA ARG A 15 32.85 -24.02 0.49
C ARG A 15 32.39 -23.51 -0.86
N GLN A 16 33.08 -23.85 -1.94
CA GLN A 16 32.70 -23.46 -3.30
C GLN A 16 31.37 -24.10 -3.69
N VAL A 17 31.20 -25.40 -3.48
CA VAL A 17 29.95 -26.11 -3.76
C VAL A 17 28.81 -25.53 -2.94
N LEU A 18 29.01 -25.29 -1.65
CA LEU A 18 28.01 -24.71 -0.76
C LEU A 18 27.62 -23.29 -1.19
N ALA A 19 28.60 -22.44 -1.52
CA ALA A 19 28.34 -21.08 -1.99
C ALA A 19 27.58 -21.07 -3.33
N THR A 20 27.90 -22.00 -4.24
CA THR A 20 27.21 -22.14 -5.52
C THR A 20 25.77 -22.61 -5.31
N ALA A 21 25.56 -23.60 -4.42
CA ALA A 21 24.23 -24.08 -4.07
C ALA A 21 23.38 -22.96 -3.45
N TYR A 22 23.93 -22.18 -2.53
CA TYR A 22 23.24 -21.00 -1.97
C TYR A 22 22.93 -19.94 -3.03
N ALA A 23 23.86 -19.63 -3.93
CA ALA A 23 23.63 -18.67 -5.00
C ALA A 23 22.51 -19.13 -5.95
N VAL A 24 22.48 -20.42 -6.31
CA VAL A 24 21.42 -21.01 -7.13
C VAL A 24 20.07 -20.94 -6.42
N VAL A 25 20.00 -21.30 -5.14
CA VAL A 25 18.75 -21.24 -4.37
C VAL A 25 18.28 -19.79 -4.22
N ALA A 26 19.18 -18.85 -3.95
CA ALA A 26 18.86 -17.43 -3.85
C ALA A 26 18.36 -16.87 -5.20
N ALA A 27 19.03 -17.21 -6.30
CA ALA A 27 18.61 -16.81 -7.64
C ALA A 27 17.25 -17.41 -8.02
N ALA A 28 17.04 -18.70 -7.74
CA ALA A 28 15.76 -19.37 -7.98
C ALA A 28 14.63 -18.76 -7.14
N GLY A 29 14.89 -18.46 -5.86
CA GLY A 29 13.95 -17.76 -4.98
C GLY A 29 13.62 -16.36 -5.50
N GLY A 30 14.63 -15.59 -5.92
CA GLY A 30 14.44 -14.27 -6.52
C GLY A 30 13.63 -14.33 -7.82
N ALA A 31 13.92 -15.32 -8.68
CA ALA A 31 13.17 -15.55 -9.92
C ALA A 31 11.71 -15.93 -9.65
N LEU A 32 11.44 -16.77 -8.64
CA LEU A 32 10.08 -17.14 -8.23
C LEU A 32 9.31 -15.94 -7.66
N LEU A 33 9.96 -15.10 -6.86
CA LEU A 33 9.34 -13.86 -6.36
C LEU A 33 9.03 -12.89 -7.50
N ALA A 34 9.97 -12.69 -8.42
CA ALA A 34 9.74 -11.87 -9.60
C ALA A 34 8.59 -12.43 -10.46
N ALA A 35 8.56 -13.74 -10.69
CA ALA A 35 7.49 -14.41 -11.41
C ALA A 35 6.14 -14.29 -10.70
N SER A 36 6.10 -14.39 -9.37
CA SER A 36 4.87 -14.21 -8.58
C SER A 36 4.33 -12.78 -8.67
N VAL A 37 5.19 -11.77 -8.58
CA VAL A 37 4.80 -10.37 -8.76
C VAL A 37 4.28 -10.14 -10.18
N ILE A 38 4.95 -10.66 -11.21
CA ILE A 38 4.51 -10.56 -12.61
C ILE A 38 3.16 -11.27 -12.80
N TYR A 39 2.99 -12.48 -12.25
CA TYR A 39 1.75 -13.24 -12.38
C TYR A 39 0.57 -12.52 -11.72
N GLY A 40 0.74 -12.01 -10.49
CA GLY A 40 -0.29 -11.24 -9.80
C GLY A 40 -0.60 -9.89 -10.46
N LEU A 41 0.35 -9.28 -11.16
CA LEU A 41 0.12 -8.03 -11.88
C LEU A 41 -0.63 -8.23 -13.21
N PHE A 42 -0.39 -9.34 -13.91
CA PHE A 42 -0.77 -9.48 -15.32
C PHE A 42 -1.71 -10.66 -15.63
N PHE A 43 -1.75 -11.71 -14.80
CA PHE A 43 -2.36 -12.99 -15.18
C PHE A 43 -3.49 -13.49 -14.28
N GLU A 44 -3.78 -12.86 -13.14
CA GLU A 44 -5.01 -13.11 -12.40
C GLU A 44 -6.19 -12.42 -13.11
N ARG A 45 -6.58 -12.98 -14.27
CA ARG A 45 -7.72 -12.53 -15.07
C ARG A 45 -8.99 -13.07 -14.44
N THR A 46 -9.60 -12.27 -13.58
CA THR A 46 -11.03 -12.43 -13.31
C THR A 46 -11.74 -11.94 -14.56
N GLU A 47 -12.55 -12.78 -15.23
CA GLU A 47 -13.37 -12.28 -16.35
C GLU A 47 -14.23 -11.13 -15.82
N PRO A 48 -14.01 -9.89 -16.29
CA PRO A 48 -14.66 -8.74 -15.70
C PRO A 48 -16.16 -8.82 -16.01
N ARG A 49 -16.99 -8.76 -14.98
CA ARG A 49 -18.43 -8.55 -15.14
C ARG A 49 -18.62 -7.13 -15.66
N LEU A 50 -18.86 -7.01 -16.96
CA LEU A 50 -19.06 -5.71 -17.58
C LEU A 50 -20.38 -5.09 -17.13
N THR A 51 -20.30 -3.97 -16.41
CA THR A 51 -21.46 -3.12 -16.14
C THR A 51 -21.56 -2.04 -17.23
N GLY A 52 -22.46 -2.25 -18.20
CA GLY A 52 -22.74 -1.27 -19.27
C GLY A 52 -22.09 -1.59 -20.63
N PRO A 53 -22.31 -0.72 -21.63
CA PRO A 53 -21.80 -0.92 -22.99
C PRO A 53 -20.27 -0.78 -23.06
N ARG A 54 -19.65 -1.57 -23.93
CA ARG A 54 -18.22 -1.45 -24.26
C ARG A 54 -18.03 -0.34 -25.29
N LEU A 55 -16.87 0.33 -25.25
CA LEU A 55 -16.50 1.37 -26.20
C LEU A 55 -16.50 0.84 -27.65
N SER A 56 -17.13 1.56 -28.56
CA SER A 56 -17.11 1.20 -29.99
C SER A 56 -15.70 1.36 -30.58
N ALA A 57 -15.29 0.46 -31.50
CA ALA A 57 -13.99 0.56 -32.19
C ALA A 57 -14.02 1.58 -33.33
N ASP A 58 -15.09 1.60 -34.12
CA ASP A 58 -15.08 2.27 -35.43
C ASP A 58 -15.44 3.76 -35.34
N ASN A 59 -16.13 4.17 -34.27
CA ASN A 59 -16.46 5.56 -33.98
C ASN A 59 -16.89 5.70 -32.51
N PRO A 60 -15.95 5.83 -31.56
CA PRO A 60 -16.29 5.93 -30.14
C PRO A 60 -17.09 7.20 -29.87
N ASN A 61 -18.23 7.06 -29.18
CA ASN A 61 -19.04 8.20 -28.79
C ASN A 61 -18.24 9.10 -27.82
N PRO A 62 -18.17 10.43 -28.04
CA PRO A 62 -17.49 11.35 -27.13
C PRO A 62 -17.93 11.20 -25.66
N GLU A 63 -19.20 10.91 -25.40
CA GLU A 63 -19.70 10.69 -24.03
C GLU A 63 -19.10 9.43 -23.39
N GLU A 64 -18.90 8.37 -24.16
CA GLU A 64 -18.26 7.13 -23.70
C GLU A 64 -16.78 7.36 -23.40
N LEU A 65 -16.08 8.14 -24.22
CA LEU A 65 -14.70 8.53 -23.98
C LEU A 65 -14.56 9.37 -22.69
N ILE A 66 -15.47 10.32 -22.48
CA ILE A 66 -15.51 11.11 -21.24
C ILE A 66 -15.82 10.22 -20.03
N ALA A 67 -16.73 9.26 -20.16
CA ALA A 67 -17.02 8.31 -19.09
C ALA A 67 -15.78 7.47 -18.74
N CYS A 68 -15.09 6.93 -19.75
CA CYS A 68 -13.82 6.23 -19.57
C CYS A 68 -12.77 7.09 -18.86
N ASN A 69 -12.66 8.38 -19.22
CA ASN A 69 -11.71 9.29 -18.57
C ASN A 69 -12.05 9.50 -17.09
N ARG A 70 -13.33 9.72 -16.76
CA ARG A 70 -13.79 9.86 -15.37
C ARG A 70 -13.53 8.60 -14.56
N ASP A 71 -13.68 7.43 -15.15
CA ASP A 71 -13.49 6.17 -14.46
C ASP A 71 -12.00 5.86 -14.23
N VAL A 72 -11.12 6.18 -15.19
CA VAL A 72 -9.66 6.13 -14.97
C VAL A 72 -9.22 7.13 -13.88
N ALA A 73 -9.77 8.35 -13.90
CA ALA A 73 -9.50 9.35 -12.85
C ALA A 73 -9.97 8.87 -11.48
N ARG A 74 -11.16 8.25 -11.39
CA ARG A 74 -11.67 7.68 -10.15
C ARG A 74 -10.77 6.58 -9.60
N LEU A 75 -10.27 5.68 -10.46
CA LEU A 75 -9.33 4.63 -10.04
C LEU A 75 -8.06 5.20 -9.40
N LEU A 76 -7.55 6.31 -9.94
CA LEU A 76 -6.37 6.99 -9.38
C LEU A 76 -6.70 7.67 -8.05
N ASP A 77 -7.79 8.42 -7.99
CA ASP A 77 -8.22 9.15 -6.79
C ASP A 77 -8.55 8.21 -5.63
N ASP A 78 -9.21 7.08 -5.92
CA ASP A 78 -9.56 6.08 -4.91
C ASP A 78 -8.31 5.45 -4.30
N LEU A 79 -7.27 5.13 -5.09
CA LEU A 79 -5.98 4.65 -4.57
C LEU A 79 -5.36 5.66 -3.60
N GLY A 80 -5.27 6.93 -4.01
CA GLY A 80 -4.65 7.96 -3.19
C GLY A 80 -5.41 8.20 -1.88
N ARG A 81 -6.74 8.37 -1.97
CA ARG A 81 -7.60 8.67 -0.82
C ARG A 81 -7.60 7.56 0.22
N HIS A 82 -7.70 6.31 -0.21
CA HIS A 82 -7.72 5.20 0.72
C HIS A 82 -6.35 4.92 1.31
N THR A 83 -5.27 5.07 0.53
CA THR A 83 -3.91 4.97 1.09
C THR A 83 -3.67 6.00 2.18
N ALA A 84 -4.10 7.26 1.96
CA ALA A 84 -4.03 8.30 2.98
C ALA A 84 -4.85 7.96 4.24
N THR A 85 -6.05 7.42 4.04
CA THR A 85 -6.90 6.95 5.16
C THR A 85 -6.19 5.86 5.97
N LEU A 86 -5.56 4.88 5.31
CA LEU A 86 -4.84 3.81 5.99
C LEU A 86 -3.66 4.34 6.82
N MET A 87 -2.85 5.24 6.26
CA MET A 87 -1.75 5.90 7.01
C MET A 87 -2.28 6.68 8.21
N ALA A 88 -3.41 7.40 8.06
CA ALA A 88 -4.02 8.13 9.17
C ALA A 88 -4.49 7.19 10.30
N THR A 89 -5.11 6.06 9.96
CA THR A 89 -5.53 5.07 10.96
C THR A 89 -4.35 4.42 11.68
N ALA A 90 -3.26 4.16 10.95
CA ALA A 90 -2.02 3.62 11.52
C ALA A 90 -1.39 4.54 12.57
N GLY A 91 -1.48 5.86 12.38
CA GLY A 91 -1.01 6.85 13.33
C GLY A 91 -1.93 7.09 14.53
N ALA A 92 -3.22 6.74 14.42
CA ALA A 92 -4.23 7.01 15.44
C ALA A 92 -4.41 5.88 16.48
N SER A 93 -3.93 4.65 16.22
CA SER A 93 -4.07 3.48 17.10
C SER A 93 -3.19 3.60 18.36
N GLY A 94 -3.65 4.41 19.30
CA GLY A 94 -3.00 4.67 20.58
C GLY A 94 -4.00 4.75 21.71
N ASP A 95 -4.85 3.74 21.87
CA ASP A 95 -5.77 3.68 23.01
C ASP A 95 -5.00 3.23 24.29
N PRO A 96 -5.12 3.92 25.44
CA PRO A 96 -4.34 3.60 26.64
C PRO A 96 -4.86 2.43 27.49
N GLY A 97 -6.09 1.94 27.26
CA GLY A 97 -6.74 1.04 28.24
C GLY A 97 -7.68 -0.04 27.71
N GLY A 98 -7.92 -0.14 26.41
CA GLY A 98 -8.85 -1.13 25.87
C GLY A 98 -8.39 -1.54 24.50
N SER A 99 -8.38 -2.85 24.27
CA SER A 99 -8.32 -3.55 22.98
C SER A 99 -8.21 -2.61 21.79
N SER A 100 -7.01 -2.03 21.59
CA SER A 100 -6.70 -1.30 20.36
C SER A 100 -7.11 -2.25 19.24
N PRO A 101 -7.92 -1.82 18.24
CA PRO A 101 -8.24 -2.68 17.12
C PRO A 101 -6.89 -3.24 16.71
N SER A 102 -6.76 -4.54 16.94
CA SER A 102 -5.46 -5.18 16.91
C SER A 102 -4.88 -4.87 15.55
N THR A 103 -3.60 -5.12 15.36
CA THR A 103 -3.03 -5.29 14.04
C THR A 103 -3.74 -6.45 13.26
N GLU A 104 -5.06 -6.63 13.35
CA GLU A 104 -5.96 -6.93 12.23
C GLU A 104 -5.69 -5.87 11.15
N SER A 105 -4.64 -6.20 10.41
CA SER A 105 -3.58 -5.26 10.08
C SER A 105 -3.98 -4.31 8.98
N ILE A 106 -3.26 -3.19 8.91
CA ILE A 106 -3.23 -2.35 7.72
C ILE A 106 -3.07 -3.21 6.46
N ASP A 107 -2.33 -4.32 6.52
CA ASP A 107 -2.25 -5.31 5.43
C ASP A 107 -3.60 -5.92 5.06
N ARG A 108 -4.43 -6.36 6.00
CA ARG A 108 -5.75 -6.95 5.69
C ARG A 108 -6.67 -5.92 5.02
N ARG A 109 -6.61 -4.66 5.47
CA ARG A 109 -7.36 -3.56 4.86
C ARG A 109 -6.83 -3.20 3.48
N TRP A 110 -5.50 -3.15 3.33
CA TRP A 110 -4.83 -2.92 2.06
C TRP A 110 -5.11 -4.04 1.05
N GLU A 111 -5.11 -5.29 1.48
CA GLU A 111 -5.40 -6.46 0.66
C GLU A 111 -6.85 -6.42 0.16
N THR A 112 -7.79 -6.12 1.06
CA THR A 112 -9.22 -5.97 0.70
C THR A 112 -9.41 -4.84 -0.31
N LEU A 113 -8.76 -3.71 -0.08
CA LEU A 113 -8.77 -2.59 -1.02
C LEU A 113 -8.13 -2.95 -2.35
N SER A 114 -6.97 -3.59 -2.34
CA SER A 114 -6.21 -3.96 -3.54
C SER A 114 -7.02 -4.90 -4.42
N ARG A 115 -7.70 -5.87 -3.82
CA ARG A 115 -8.62 -6.78 -4.55
C ARG A 115 -9.77 -6.02 -5.18
N ARG A 116 -10.46 -5.17 -4.42
CA ARG A 116 -11.57 -4.37 -4.96
C ARG A 116 -11.12 -3.46 -6.10
N TRP A 117 -10.07 -2.71 -5.86
CA TRP A 117 -9.49 -1.81 -6.85
C TRP A 117 -9.06 -2.57 -8.12
N ARG A 118 -8.51 -3.78 -7.98
CA ARG A 118 -8.14 -4.61 -9.13
C ARG A 118 -9.35 -5.02 -9.95
N MET A 119 -10.46 -5.42 -9.32
CA MET A 119 -11.69 -5.71 -10.05
C MET A 119 -12.18 -4.49 -10.83
N ASP A 120 -12.20 -3.31 -10.20
CA ASP A 120 -12.61 -2.06 -10.84
C ASP A 120 -11.66 -1.70 -12.01
N TYR A 121 -10.35 -1.92 -11.83
CA TYR A 121 -9.34 -1.74 -12.88
C TYR A 121 -9.58 -2.65 -14.09
N ASP A 122 -9.84 -3.93 -13.87
CA ASP A 122 -10.08 -4.90 -14.93
C ASP A 122 -11.40 -4.61 -15.67
N GLU A 123 -12.46 -4.20 -14.93
CA GLU A 123 -13.74 -3.80 -15.51
C GLU A 123 -13.61 -2.56 -16.40
N VAL A 124 -12.95 -1.50 -15.91
CA VAL A 124 -12.70 -0.28 -16.68
C VAL A 124 -11.87 -0.59 -17.93
N GLY A 125 -10.84 -1.44 -17.80
CA GLY A 125 -10.02 -1.89 -18.93
C GLY A 125 -10.82 -2.58 -20.03
N ALA A 126 -11.68 -3.52 -19.65
CA ALA A 126 -12.48 -4.29 -20.59
C ALA A 126 -13.58 -3.45 -21.25
N ARG A 127 -14.21 -2.54 -20.51
CA ARG A 127 -15.24 -1.64 -21.02
C ARG A 127 -14.65 -0.57 -21.95
N CYS A 128 -13.53 0.04 -21.58
CA CYS A 128 -12.84 1.05 -22.38
C CYS A 128 -11.91 0.47 -23.46
N ARG A 129 -11.78 -0.87 -23.48
CA ARG A 129 -11.04 -1.66 -24.48
C ARG A 129 -9.57 -1.25 -24.64
N PHE A 130 -8.93 -0.82 -23.56
CA PHE A 130 -7.55 -0.33 -23.60
C PHE A 130 -6.55 -1.35 -24.17
N SER A 131 -6.77 -2.66 -23.95
CA SER A 131 -5.92 -3.71 -24.51
C SER A 131 -6.14 -3.97 -25.99
N GLU A 132 -7.35 -3.72 -26.51
CA GLU A 132 -7.73 -4.03 -27.90
C GLU A 132 -7.51 -2.84 -28.84
N LEU A 133 -7.62 -1.63 -28.30
CA LEU A 133 -7.54 -0.38 -29.05
C LEU A 133 -6.21 0.35 -28.85
N ALA A 134 -5.32 -0.19 -27.98
CA ALA A 134 -3.91 0.22 -27.98
C ALA A 134 -3.37 0.03 -29.40
N ASN A 135 -2.98 1.12 -30.06
CA ASN A 135 -2.48 1.19 -31.45
C ASN A 135 -3.53 1.37 -32.57
N GLN A 136 -4.80 1.66 -32.28
CA GLN A 136 -5.81 1.95 -33.33
C GLN A 136 -5.96 3.46 -33.66
N ASP A 137 -5.01 4.30 -33.23
CA ASP A 137 -4.98 5.75 -33.48
C ASP A 137 -6.34 6.44 -33.29
N LEU A 138 -6.96 6.22 -32.13
CA LEU A 138 -8.24 6.82 -31.73
C LEU A 138 -8.10 8.30 -31.31
N GLY A 139 -6.91 8.86 -31.53
CA GLY A 139 -6.56 10.23 -31.20
C GLY A 139 -5.90 10.40 -29.83
N THR A 140 -5.17 11.52 -29.71
CA THR A 140 -4.27 11.82 -28.59
C THR A 140 -4.92 11.79 -27.20
N ALA A 141 -6.22 12.08 -27.08
CA ALA A 141 -6.92 12.06 -25.80
C ALA A 141 -7.11 10.62 -25.28
N TYR A 142 -7.43 9.68 -26.17
CA TYR A 142 -7.57 8.27 -25.81
C TYR A 142 -6.20 7.67 -25.45
N ASP A 143 -5.16 7.96 -26.24
CA ASP A 143 -3.81 7.44 -25.99
C ASP A 143 -3.26 7.87 -24.62
N ARG A 144 -3.47 9.15 -24.25
CA ARG A 144 -3.09 9.64 -22.91
C ARG A 144 -3.82 8.89 -21.80
N MET A 145 -5.12 8.66 -21.97
CA MET A 145 -5.93 7.93 -21.01
C MET A 145 -5.48 6.47 -20.89
N ALA A 146 -5.22 5.80 -22.02
CA ALA A 146 -4.71 4.43 -22.05
C ALA A 146 -3.33 4.32 -21.40
N SER A 147 -2.45 5.31 -21.62
CA SER A 147 -1.14 5.40 -20.96
C SER A 147 -1.28 5.52 -19.44
N VAL A 148 -2.14 6.43 -18.95
CA VAL A 148 -2.39 6.56 -17.50
C VAL A 148 -2.92 5.26 -16.93
N TYR A 149 -3.90 4.63 -17.60
CA TYR A 149 -4.44 3.33 -17.20
C TYR A 149 -3.35 2.25 -17.12
N ALA A 150 -2.42 2.20 -18.07
CA ALA A 150 -1.32 1.24 -18.06
C ALA A 150 -0.35 1.44 -16.88
N GLU A 151 -0.20 2.67 -16.38
CA GLU A 151 0.70 2.99 -15.25
C GLU A 151 0.07 2.73 -13.87
N LEU A 152 -1.25 2.69 -13.77
CA LEU A 152 -1.97 2.53 -12.50
C LEU A 152 -1.51 1.34 -11.64
N PRO A 153 -1.26 0.13 -12.20
CA PRO A 153 -0.76 -0.99 -11.40
C PRO A 153 0.59 -0.71 -10.73
N ALA A 154 1.48 0.02 -11.42
CA ALA A 154 2.78 0.41 -10.85
C ALA A 154 2.60 1.46 -9.74
N VAL A 155 1.66 2.40 -9.91
CA VAL A 155 1.32 3.39 -8.87
C VAL A 155 0.77 2.70 -7.62
N ARG A 156 -0.11 1.70 -7.76
CA ARG A 156 -0.62 0.89 -6.64
C ARG A 156 0.53 0.24 -5.85
N LEU A 157 1.52 -0.34 -6.53
CA LEU A 157 2.69 -0.94 -5.85
C LEU A 157 3.52 0.11 -5.11
N LYS A 158 3.67 1.32 -5.67
CA LYS A 158 4.34 2.43 -4.97
C LYS A 158 3.60 2.78 -3.68
N TYR A 159 2.27 2.85 -3.70
CA TYR A 159 1.46 3.08 -2.50
C TYR A 159 1.59 1.97 -1.46
N GLN A 160 1.61 0.70 -1.90
CA GLN A 160 1.89 -0.43 -1.00
C GLN A 160 3.25 -0.26 -0.31
N SER A 161 4.30 0.07 -1.06
CA SER A 161 5.62 0.30 -0.48
C SER A 161 5.65 1.48 0.49
N LEU A 162 4.88 2.55 0.22
CA LEU A 162 4.77 3.70 1.12
C LEU A 162 4.06 3.31 2.43
N LEU A 163 3.01 2.50 2.36
CA LEU A 163 2.30 2.03 3.55
C LEU A 163 3.20 1.21 4.47
N VAL A 164 3.95 0.25 3.89
CA VAL A 164 4.90 -0.58 4.66
C VAL A 164 5.94 0.29 5.36
N ARG A 165 6.57 1.23 4.62
CA ARG A 165 7.56 2.16 5.21
C ARG A 165 6.94 3.06 6.28
N PHE A 166 5.72 3.56 6.04
CA PHE A 166 5.05 4.40 7.02
C PHE A 166 4.79 3.64 8.32
N GLU A 167 4.35 2.39 8.24
CA GLU A 167 4.10 1.53 9.39
C GLU A 167 5.40 1.24 10.17
N ASP A 168 6.46 0.88 9.46
CA ASP A 168 7.77 0.53 10.05
C ASP A 168 8.46 1.74 10.69
N ASP A 169 8.52 2.87 9.98
CA ASP A 169 9.40 3.99 10.37
C ASP A 169 8.67 5.10 11.15
N LEU A 170 7.43 5.42 10.77
CA LEU A 170 6.76 6.66 11.20
C LEU A 170 5.58 6.42 12.15
N ALA A 171 4.77 5.38 11.93
CA ALA A 171 3.57 5.13 12.72
C ALA A 171 3.90 4.90 14.21
N GLY A 172 5.00 4.20 14.49
CA GLY A 172 5.50 4.04 15.87
C GLY A 172 5.88 5.37 16.53
N GLN A 173 6.55 6.26 15.80
CA GLN A 173 6.95 7.58 16.31
C GLN A 173 5.75 8.47 16.58
N LEU A 174 4.81 8.55 15.63
CA LEU A 174 3.58 9.35 15.77
C LEU A 174 2.74 8.90 16.96
N ARG A 175 2.58 7.59 17.15
CA ARG A 175 1.89 7.04 18.33
C ARG A 175 2.57 7.44 19.64
N ARG A 176 3.90 7.44 19.69
CA ARG A 176 4.66 7.90 20.87
C ARG A 176 4.47 9.39 21.13
N MET A 177 4.56 10.23 20.10
CA MET A 177 4.34 11.67 20.23
C MET A 177 2.93 11.98 20.71
N ARG A 178 1.91 11.32 20.15
CA ARG A 178 0.51 11.49 20.55
C ARG A 178 0.29 11.13 22.02
N ARG A 179 0.77 9.96 22.46
CA ARG A 179 0.72 9.56 23.89
C ARG A 179 1.45 10.54 24.81
N ALA A 180 2.53 11.17 24.35
CA ALA A 180 3.23 12.19 25.13
C ALA A 180 2.39 13.47 25.27
N LEU A 181 1.75 13.91 24.18
CA LEU A 181 0.83 15.04 24.19
C LEU A 181 -0.41 14.78 25.06
N ASP A 182 -1.02 13.60 24.94
CA ASP A 182 -2.21 13.22 25.73
C ASP A 182 -1.89 13.19 27.23
N ARG A 183 -0.74 12.63 27.63
CA ARG A 183 -0.27 12.66 29.02
C ARG A 183 0.02 14.07 29.52
N SER A 184 0.59 14.91 28.66
CA SER A 184 0.88 16.31 29.01
C SER A 184 -0.42 17.09 29.23
N LEU A 185 -1.42 16.89 28.36
CA LEU A 185 -2.74 17.50 28.49
C LEU A 185 -3.42 17.07 29.79
N ALA A 186 -3.43 15.77 30.09
CA ALA A 186 -4.03 15.24 31.33
C ALA A 186 -3.39 15.88 32.59
N ALA A 187 -2.07 15.95 32.64
CA ALA A 187 -1.35 16.56 33.77
C ALA A 187 -1.62 18.08 33.90
N LEU A 188 -1.78 18.80 32.78
CA LEU A 188 -2.14 20.22 32.80
C LEU A 188 -3.58 20.43 33.31
N THR A 189 -4.52 19.58 32.89
CA THR A 189 -5.91 19.62 33.34
C THR A 189 -6.04 19.34 34.84
N GLU A 190 -5.32 18.34 35.37
CA GLU A 190 -5.27 18.02 36.80
C GLU A 190 -4.77 19.21 37.63
N ARG A 191 -3.66 19.83 37.20
CA ARG A 191 -3.12 21.05 37.86
C ARG A 191 -4.08 22.22 37.82
N ALA A 192 -4.80 22.41 36.72
CA ALA A 192 -5.79 23.48 36.61
C ALA A 192 -6.93 23.28 37.61
N GLN A 193 -7.42 22.04 37.76
CA GLN A 193 -8.46 21.68 38.74
C GLN A 193 -7.97 21.87 40.19
N ASP A 194 -6.76 21.42 40.52
CA ASP A 194 -6.13 21.60 41.83
C ASP A 194 -5.93 23.07 42.23
N SER A 195 -5.63 23.93 41.25
CA SER A 195 -5.45 25.38 41.48
C SER A 195 -6.77 26.09 41.74
N HIS A 196 -7.88 25.63 41.15
CA HIS A 196 -9.22 26.17 41.40
C HIS A 196 -9.80 25.69 42.74
N GLY A 197 -9.45 24.48 43.20
CA GLY A 197 -9.88 23.97 44.51
C GLY A 197 -9.20 24.64 45.73
N ARG A 198 -7.97 25.16 45.56
CA ARG A 198 -7.21 25.81 46.65
C ARG A 198 -7.55 27.29 46.90
N GLY A 199 -8.41 27.91 46.08
CA GLY A 199 -8.82 29.31 46.21
C GLY A 199 -9.98 29.59 47.17
N HIS A 200 -10.59 28.56 47.78
CA HIS A 200 -11.77 28.73 48.65
C HIS A 200 -11.48 28.32 50.11
N HIS A 201 -10.57 29.05 50.77
CA HIS A 201 -10.52 29.09 52.23
C HIS A 201 -11.17 30.40 52.68
N PRO A 202 -12.47 30.42 53.04
CA PRO A 202 -13.06 31.60 53.63
C PRO A 202 -12.35 31.84 54.96
N GLY A 203 -11.67 32.98 55.04
CA GLY A 203 -11.08 33.48 56.27
C GLY A 203 -12.15 33.45 57.36
N ARG A 204 -11.89 32.64 58.39
CA ARG A 204 -12.66 32.61 59.63
C ARG A 204 -12.29 33.89 60.39
N GLU A 205 -12.96 34.99 60.05
CA GLU A 205 -12.89 36.21 60.84
C GLU A 205 -13.50 35.96 62.21
N ARG A 206 -12.75 36.35 63.24
CA ARG A 206 -13.07 36.27 64.66
C ARG A 206 -13.77 37.53 65.10
#